data_AF-A0A151TT05-F1
#
_entry.id   AF-A0A151TT05-F1
#
_cell.length_a   1.000
_cell.length_b   1.000
_cell.length_c   1.000
_cell.angle_alpha   90.00
_cell.angle_beta   90.00
_cell.angle_gamma   90.00
#
_symmetry.space_group_name_H-M   'P 1'
#
loop_
_entity.id
_entity.type
_entity.pdbx_description
1 polymer ?
#
loop_
_entity_poly.entity_id
_entity_poly.type
_entity_poly.pdbx_seq_one_letter_code
_entity_poly.pdbx_strand_id
1 'polypeptide(L)'
;MKALGWWLIAVGTLRLASVWFGFFDIWALRLAVFSKTTMTEVHGRTFGTWTLLTCTLCYICAFNLENKPLYLATFLSFIYAFGHFLTEYLIYHTMEISNLTTVGIFAGTSIVWMLLQWNSHSKVHLKHS
;
A
#
# COMPACT_ATOMS: atom_id res chain seq x y z
N MET A 1 -1.60 -19.34 3.71
CA MET A 1 -0.98 -19.34 2.38
C MET A 1 -1.87 -18.66 1.33
N LYS A 2 -2.96 -19.28 0.84
CA LYS A 2 -3.75 -18.72 -0.28
C LYS A 2 -4.52 -17.42 0.04
N ALA A 3 -5.13 -17.30 1.22
CA ALA A 3 -5.98 -16.14 1.57
C ALA A 3 -5.21 -14.79 1.58
N LEU A 4 -3.97 -14.77 2.07
CA LEU A 4 -3.13 -13.56 2.06
C LEU A 4 -2.75 -13.14 0.63
N GLY A 5 -2.46 -14.10 -0.24
CA GLY A 5 -2.19 -13.83 -1.66
C GLY A 5 -3.40 -13.20 -2.35
N TRP A 6 -4.60 -13.76 -2.15
CA TRP A 6 -5.85 -13.17 -2.66
C TRP A 6 -6.11 -11.77 -2.10
N TRP A 7 -5.81 -11.53 -0.82
CA TRP A 7 -5.90 -10.19 -0.23
C TRP A 7 -4.92 -9.20 -0.87
N LEU A 8 -3.66 -9.59 -1.08
CA LEU A 8 -2.67 -8.75 -1.75
C LEU A 8 -3.04 -8.45 -3.20
N ILE A 9 -3.69 -9.38 -3.90
CA ILE A 9 -4.26 -9.14 -5.24
C ILE A 9 -5.42 -8.14 -5.17
N ALA A 10 -6.32 -8.26 -4.19
CA ALA A 10 -7.40 -7.30 -3.98
C ALA A 10 -6.88 -5.89 -3.66
N VAL A 11 -5.85 -5.77 -2.81
CA VAL A 11 -5.20 -4.50 -2.50
C VAL A 11 -4.44 -3.95 -3.71
N GLY A 12 -3.76 -4.82 -4.46
CA GLY A 12 -3.05 -4.48 -5.70
C GLY A 12 -3.98 -3.95 -6.78
N THR A 13 -5.11 -4.64 -7.02
CA THR A 13 -6.15 -4.22 -7.97
C THR A 13 -6.77 -2.88 -7.57
N LEU A 14 -7.11 -2.69 -6.28
CA LEU A 14 -7.63 -1.41 -5.79
C LEU A 14 -6.64 -0.26 -6.03
N ARG A 15 -5.35 -0.49 -5.74
CA ARG A 15 -4.27 0.47 -6.02
C ARG A 15 -4.13 0.77 -7.52
N LEU A 16 -4.25 -0.24 -8.37
CA LEU A 16 -4.24 -0.09 -9.83
C LEU A 16 -5.41 0.76 -10.32
N ALA A 17 -6.61 0.54 -9.77
CA ALA A 17 -7.78 1.35 -10.08
C ALA A 17 -7.54 2.81 -9.68
N SER A 18 -6.97 3.07 -8.49
CA SER A 18 -6.62 4.42 -8.06
C SER A 18 -5.61 5.10 -8.99
N VAL A 19 -4.63 4.36 -9.53
CA VAL A 19 -3.68 4.89 -10.53
C VAL A 19 -4.37 5.16 -11.86
N TRP A 20 -5.22 4.26 -12.33
CA TRP A 20 -5.95 4.40 -13.57
C TRP A 20 -6.79 5.68 -13.56
N PHE A 21 -7.56 5.88 -12.48
CA PHE A 21 -8.29 7.14 -12.27
C PHE A 21 -7.34 8.33 -12.09
N GLY A 22 -6.18 8.17 -11.45
CA GLY A 22 -5.20 9.25 -11.29
C GLY A 22 -4.50 9.70 -12.58
N PHE A 23 -4.32 8.81 -13.57
CA PHE A 23 -3.69 9.12 -14.85
C PHE A 23 -4.69 9.67 -15.88
N PHE A 24 -5.90 9.10 -15.93
CA PHE A 24 -6.92 9.52 -16.89
C PHE A 24 -7.83 10.65 -16.35
N ASP A 25 -7.98 10.77 -15.03
CA ASP A 25 -8.79 11.78 -14.32
C ASP A 25 -7.99 12.44 -13.19
N ILE A 26 -7.01 13.27 -13.55
CA ILE A 26 -6.19 14.07 -12.61
C ILE A 26 -7.05 14.92 -11.64
N TRP A 27 -8.26 15.30 -12.07
CA TRP A 27 -9.22 16.06 -11.27
C TRP A 27 -9.87 15.23 -10.15
N ALA A 28 -10.12 13.94 -10.38
CA ALA A 28 -10.69 13.04 -9.37
C ALA A 28 -9.68 12.73 -8.25
N LEU A 29 -8.39 12.57 -8.59
CA LEU A 29 -7.32 12.36 -7.61
C LEU A 29 -7.06 13.61 -6.76
N ARG A 30 -7.12 14.81 -7.38
CA ARG A 30 -6.99 16.10 -6.68
C ARG A 30 -8.12 16.30 -5.66
N LEU A 31 -9.36 16.04 -6.04
CA LEU A 31 -10.53 16.14 -5.15
C LEU A 31 -10.53 15.07 -4.05
N ALA A 32 -10.09 13.84 -4.37
CA ALA A 32 -10.16 12.72 -3.45
C ALA A 32 -9.00 12.63 -2.45
N VAL A 33 -7.82 13.21 -2.72
CA VAL A 33 -6.65 13.03 -1.84
C VAL A 33 -6.06 14.35 -1.32
N PHE A 34 -6.02 15.41 -2.14
CA PHE A 34 -5.37 16.69 -1.81
C PHE A 34 -6.32 17.88 -2.02
N SER A 35 -7.48 17.84 -1.37
CA SER A 35 -8.52 18.89 -1.45
C SER A 35 -8.00 20.29 -1.06
N LYS A 36 -6.88 20.37 -0.31
CA LYS A 36 -6.37 21.63 0.27
C LYS A 36 -5.13 22.22 -0.40
N THR A 37 -4.50 21.56 -1.37
CA THR A 37 -3.27 22.08 -2.00
C THR A 37 -3.19 21.81 -3.50
N THR A 38 -2.62 22.77 -4.23
CA THR A 38 -2.34 22.64 -5.67
C THR A 38 -1.14 21.72 -5.89
N MET A 39 -1.36 20.43 -6.16
CA MET A 39 -0.30 19.53 -6.61
C MET A 39 0.19 19.91 -8.02
N THR A 40 1.49 19.96 -8.25
CA THR A 40 2.05 20.09 -9.60
C THR A 40 1.77 18.82 -10.42
N GLU A 41 1.57 18.94 -11.74
CA GLU A 41 1.28 17.78 -12.60
C GLU A 41 2.38 16.72 -12.54
N VAL A 42 3.64 17.15 -12.42
CA VAL A 42 4.80 16.25 -12.29
C VAL A 42 4.71 15.42 -11.02
N HIS A 43 4.27 16.01 -9.90
CA HIS A 43 4.12 15.29 -8.64
C HIS A 43 3.02 14.22 -8.72
N GLY A 44 1.90 14.51 -9.40
CA GLY A 44 0.84 13.53 -9.65
C GLY A 44 1.32 12.32 -10.47
N ARG A 45 2.09 12.55 -11.53
CA ARG A 45 2.66 11.46 -12.36
C ARG A 45 3.67 10.62 -11.59
N THR A 46 4.49 11.24 -10.75
CA THR A 46 5.43 10.53 -9.86
C THR A 46 4.70 9.67 -8.83
N PHE A 47 3.64 10.21 -8.21
CA PHE A 47 2.80 9.45 -7.27
C PHE A 47 2.11 8.25 -7.95
N GLY A 48 1.62 8.44 -9.18
CA GLY A 48 1.07 7.35 -9.99
C GLY A 48 2.11 6.27 -10.30
N THR A 49 3.32 6.67 -10.71
CA THR A 49 4.43 5.74 -11.01
C THR A 49 4.88 4.96 -9.78
N TRP A 50 5.00 5.64 -8.63
CA TRP A 50 5.29 4.99 -7.35
C TRP A 50 4.21 3.98 -6.97
N THR A 51 2.93 4.34 -7.14
CA THR A 51 1.82 3.43 -6.84
C THR A 51 1.84 2.19 -7.75
N LEU A 52 2.14 2.34 -9.05
CA LEU A 52 2.35 1.21 -9.98
C LEU A 52 3.46 0.27 -9.53
N LEU A 53 4.57 0.82 -9.04
CA LEU A 53 5.68 0.03 -8.51
C LEU A 53 5.22 -0.78 -7.28
N THR A 54 4.52 -0.15 -6.33
CA THR A 54 4.01 -0.87 -5.15
C THR A 54 2.95 -1.92 -5.50
N CYS A 55 2.13 -1.66 -6.52
CA CYS A 55 1.16 -2.60 -7.04
C CYS A 55 1.84 -3.84 -7.64
N THR A 56 2.88 -3.62 -8.45
CA THR A 56 3.70 -4.70 -9.03
C THR A 56 4.32 -5.56 -7.92
N LEU A 57 4.85 -4.94 -6.86
CA LEU A 57 5.33 -5.65 -5.67
C LEU A 57 4.24 -6.53 -5.04
N CYS A 58 3.01 -6.01 -4.88
CA CYS A 58 1.89 -6.76 -4.30
C CYS A 58 1.54 -8.00 -5.14
N TYR A 59 1.50 -7.89 -6.47
CA TYR A 59 1.25 -9.02 -7.35
C TYR A 59 2.37 -10.06 -7.29
N ILE A 60 3.62 -9.63 -7.43
CA ILE A 60 4.77 -10.55 -7.39
C ILE A 60 4.81 -11.26 -6.03
N CYS A 61 4.58 -10.54 -4.94
CA CYS A 61 4.52 -11.12 -3.60
C CYS A 61 3.32 -12.06 -3.43
N ALA A 62 2.16 -11.76 -4.03
CA ALA A 62 0.99 -12.63 -3.96
C ALA A 62 1.21 -13.98 -4.64
N PHE A 63 1.92 -14.00 -5.77
CA PHE A 63 2.29 -15.24 -6.47
C PHE A 63 3.48 -15.95 -5.82
N ASN A 64 4.31 -15.24 -5.07
CA ASN A 64 5.59 -15.74 -4.56
C ASN A 64 5.78 -15.49 -3.05
N LEU A 65 4.77 -15.84 -2.26
CA LEU A 65 4.71 -15.63 -0.80
C LEU A 65 5.83 -16.33 0.00
N GLU A 66 6.46 -17.37 -0.57
CA GLU A 66 7.53 -18.14 0.09
C GLU A 66 8.88 -17.41 0.05
N ASN A 67 9.04 -16.44 -0.86
CA ASN A 67 10.26 -15.65 -0.95
C ASN A 67 10.30 -14.59 0.15
N LYS A 68 11.01 -14.90 1.24
CA LYS A 68 11.30 -13.99 2.36
C LYS A 68 11.70 -12.56 1.94
N PRO A 69 12.61 -12.33 0.97
CA PRO A 69 12.99 -10.96 0.59
C PRO A 69 11.86 -10.20 -0.12
N LEU A 70 11.08 -10.85 -0.98
CA LEU A 70 9.92 -10.23 -1.64
C LEU A 70 8.81 -9.89 -0.65
N TYR A 71 8.60 -10.78 0.32
CA TYR A 71 7.66 -10.56 1.41
C TYR A 71 8.04 -9.34 2.24
N LEU A 72 9.31 -9.24 2.64
CA LEU A 72 9.82 -8.13 3.44
C LEU A 72 9.80 -6.81 2.65
N ALA A 73 10.14 -6.84 1.37
CA ALA A 73 10.04 -5.67 0.49
C ALA A 73 8.60 -5.15 0.37
N THR A 74 7.62 -6.06 0.22
CA THR A 74 6.20 -5.71 0.14
C THR A 74 5.69 -5.18 1.47
N PHE A 75 6.09 -5.79 2.57
CA PHE A 75 5.80 -5.31 3.91
C PHE A 75 6.35 -3.89 4.15
N LEU A 76 7.62 -3.65 3.81
CA LEU A 76 8.24 -2.32 3.89
C LEU A 76 7.52 -1.31 2.99
N SER A 77 7.07 -1.70 1.80
CA SER A 77 6.30 -0.83 0.92
C SER A 77 5.00 -0.33 1.58
N PHE A 78 4.30 -1.19 2.34
CA PHE A 78 3.14 -0.76 3.13
C PHE A 78 3.54 0.20 4.26
N ILE A 79 4.65 -0.06 4.96
CA ILE A 79 5.16 0.84 6.01
C ILE A 79 5.52 2.21 5.43
N TYR A 80 6.24 2.27 4.32
CA TYR A 80 6.60 3.54 3.69
C TYR A 80 5.38 4.31 3.21
N ALA A 81 4.39 3.62 2.63
CA ALA A 81 3.14 4.27 2.26
C ALA A 81 2.43 4.84 3.49
N PHE A 82 2.24 4.03 4.54
CA PHE A 82 1.61 4.48 5.77
C PHE A 82 2.37 5.65 6.42
N GLY A 83 3.70 5.57 6.48
CA GLY A 83 4.57 6.63 6.99
C GLY A 83 4.42 7.93 6.21
N HIS A 84 4.42 7.87 4.87
CA HIS A 84 4.21 9.05 4.02
C HIS A 84 2.84 9.69 4.29
N PHE A 85 1.77 8.90 4.33
CA PHE A 85 0.43 9.41 4.64
C PHE A 85 0.32 9.98 6.06
N LEU A 86 1.03 9.37 7.02
CA LEU A 86 1.08 9.84 8.39
C LEU A 86 1.85 11.16 8.53
N THR A 87 2.99 11.32 7.84
CA THR A 87 3.74 12.59 7.82
C THR A 87 2.95 13.69 7.13
N GLU A 88 2.23 13.35 6.06
CA GLU A 88 1.38 14.29 5.34
C GLU A 88 0.23 14.81 6.21
N TYR A 89 -0.31 13.96 7.09
CA TYR A 89 -1.32 14.33 8.06
C TYR A 89 -0.76 15.13 9.25
N LEU A 90 0.32 14.65 9.89
CA LEU A 90 0.84 15.21 11.14
C LEU A 90 1.68 16.48 10.95
N ILE A 91 2.42 16.58 9.85
CA ILE A 91 3.39 17.65 9.63
C ILE A 91 2.85 18.66 8.61
N TYR A 92 2.36 18.16 7.46
CA TYR A 92 2.01 19.03 6.34
C TYR A 92 0.53 19.45 6.32
N HIS A 93 -0.34 18.80 7.11
CA HIS A 93 -1.78 19.12 7.23
C HIS A 93 -2.52 19.27 5.88
N THR A 94 -2.01 18.62 4.84
CA THR A 94 -2.50 18.71 3.46
C THR A 94 -3.60 17.69 3.16
N MET A 95 -3.81 16.71 4.06
CA MET A 95 -4.82 15.65 3.92
C MET A 95 -5.95 15.75 4.94
N GLU A 96 -7.15 15.36 4.48
CA GLU A 96 -8.34 15.24 5.31
C GLU A 96 -8.37 13.89 6.06
N ILE A 97 -8.81 13.90 7.32
CA ILE A 97 -8.85 12.74 8.23
C ILE A 97 -9.59 11.53 7.63
N SER A 98 -10.61 11.77 6.80
CA SER A 98 -11.41 10.72 6.17
C SER A 98 -10.58 9.86 5.20
N ASN A 99 -9.68 10.50 4.43
CA ASN A 99 -8.80 9.81 3.50
C ASN A 99 -7.68 9.05 4.21
N LEU A 100 -7.14 9.63 5.28
CA LEU A 100 -6.15 8.95 6.12
C LEU A 100 -6.72 7.69 6.76
N THR A 101 -7.97 7.75 7.23
CA THR A 101 -8.63 6.61 7.88
C THR A 101 -8.78 5.45 6.91
N THR A 102 -9.22 5.73 5.68
CA THR A 102 -9.38 4.71 4.64
C THR A 102 -8.03 4.04 4.30
N VAL A 103 -7.00 4.84 4.03
CA VAL A 103 -5.66 4.33 3.73
C VAL A 103 -5.05 3.58 4.92
N GLY A 104 -5.25 4.11 6.12
CA GLY A 104 -4.77 3.51 7.38
C GLY A 104 -5.41 2.15 7.66
N ILE A 105 -6.69 1.98 7.35
CA ILE A 105 -7.37 0.68 7.46
C ILE A 105 -6.73 -0.30 6.46
N PHE A 106 -6.67 0.02 5.17
CA PHE A 106 -6.15 -0.93 4.16
C PHE A 106 -4.66 -1.25 4.34
N ALA A 107 -3.84 -0.24 4.63
CA ALA A 107 -2.41 -0.43 4.90
C ALA A 107 -2.20 -1.16 6.24
N GLY A 108 -2.91 -0.74 7.29
CA GLY A 108 -2.83 -1.33 8.62
C GLY A 108 -3.26 -2.79 8.65
N THR A 109 -4.40 -3.13 8.02
CA THR A 109 -4.86 -4.53 7.92
C THR A 109 -3.86 -5.38 7.16
N SER A 110 -3.24 -4.84 6.10
CA SER A 110 -2.23 -5.57 5.31
C SER A 110 -0.94 -5.81 6.13
N ILE A 111 -0.47 -4.80 6.87
CA ILE A 111 0.69 -4.91 7.77
C ILE A 111 0.44 -5.94 8.87
N VAL A 112 -0.70 -5.85 9.56
CA VAL A 112 -1.04 -6.77 10.65
C VAL A 112 -1.17 -8.21 10.14
N TRP A 113 -1.84 -8.41 9.00
CA TRP A 113 -1.99 -9.75 8.44
C TRP A 113 -0.65 -10.34 7.98
N MET A 114 0.22 -9.50 7.39
CA MET A 114 1.57 -9.93 7.03
C MET A 114 2.42 -10.26 8.28
N LEU A 115 2.29 -9.52 9.38
CA LEU A 115 2.99 -9.84 10.63
C LEU A 115 2.49 -11.14 11.27
N LEU A 116 1.17 -11.35 11.30
CA LEU A 116 0.56 -12.57 11.83
C LEU A 116 1.02 -13.81 11.07
N GLN A 117 1.06 -13.73 9.73
CA GLN A 117 1.54 -14.83 8.89
C GLN A 117 3.04 -15.10 9.10
N TRP A 118 3.86 -14.05 9.26
CA TRP A 118 5.29 -14.20 9.55
C TRP A 118 5.54 -14.91 10.89
N ASN A 119 4.78 -14.56 11.93
CA ASN A 119 4.90 -15.18 13.24
C ASN A 119 4.42 -16.65 13.22
N SER A 120 3.37 -16.95 12.45
CA SER A 120 2.91 -18.33 12.23
C SER A 120 3.97 -19.20 11.55
N HIS A 121 4.62 -18.71 10.49
CA HIS A 121 5.71 -19.44 9.81
C HIS A 121 6.94 -19.62 10.70
N SER A 122 7.30 -18.61 11.50
CA SER A 122 8.43 -18.68 12.43
C SER A 122 8.20 -19.75 13.52
N LYS A 123 6.97 -19.89 14.02
CA LYS A 123 6.60 -20.92 15.01
C LYS A 123 6.65 -22.34 14.45
N VAL A 124 6.28 -22.54 13.18
CA VAL A 124 6.39 -23.85 12.52
C VAL A 124 7.86 -24.26 12.36
N HIS A 125 8.73 -23.31 12.02
CA HIS A 125 10.17 -23.57 11.86
C HIS A 125 10.88 -23.90 13.18
N LEU A 126 10.40 -23.36 14.30
CA LEU A 126 10.89 -23.66 15.66
C LEU A 126 10.40 -25.02 16.19
N LYS A 127 9.29 -25.56 15.67
CA LYS A 127 8.74 -26.86 16.10
C LYS A 127 9.41 -28.05 15.39
N HIS A 128 10.18 -27.79 14.34
CA HIS A 128 10.87 -28.80 13.53
C HIS A 128 12.41 -28.73 13.65
N SER A 129 12.93 -27.91 14.57
CA SER A 129 14.34 -27.90 14.98
C SER A 129 14.49 -28.55 16.35
#